data_AF-A0A9P8K2B8-F1
#
_entry.id   AF-A0A9P8K2B8-F1
#
_cell.length_a   1.000
_cell.length_b   1.000
_cell.length_c   1.000
_cell.angle_alpha   90.00
_cell.angle_beta   90.00
_cell.angle_gamma   90.00
#
_symmetry.space_group_name_H-M   'P 1'
#
loop_
_entity.id
_entity.type
_entity.pdbx_description
1 polymer ?
#
loop_
_entity_poly.entity_id
_entity_poly.type
_entity_poly.pdbx_seq_one_letter_code
_entity_poly.pdbx_strand_id
1 'polypeptide(L)'
;MGLDQEQPQAERYLLQKADWKAVRETITQTLANSPFSATNMEEMQQYIQHTTEDALEQHYPKAKPSAYAKRWWIPDLTALRRNYTWTRNRARTRRRQGNWDMNLEVATKMARHDLHHAIKTQKKQHWTEFLDDAKNIWEATRYLDPSTGSSFERIASIKGQDGELTQDKPNMAKELLASFFPQPPEP
;
A
#
# COMPACT_ATOMS: atom_id res chain seq x y z
N MET A 1 20.09 21.53 8.63
CA MET A 1 18.90 21.47 7.75
C MET A 1 19.36 20.80 6.46
N GLY A 2 19.39 19.45 6.46
CA GLY A 2 19.90 18.66 5.34
C GLY A 2 18.80 18.49 4.31
N LEU A 3 19.03 18.92 3.09
CA LEU A 3 18.17 18.63 1.95
C LEU A 3 18.40 17.16 1.57
N ASP A 4 17.49 16.28 1.98
CA ASP A 4 17.39 14.94 1.42
C ASP A 4 17.11 15.07 -0.08
N GLN A 5 18.15 14.99 -0.89
CA GLN A 5 18.01 14.88 -2.33
C GLN A 5 17.42 13.50 -2.62
N GLU A 6 16.10 13.44 -2.82
CA GLU A 6 15.42 12.30 -3.42
C GLU A 6 16.05 12.05 -4.80
N GLN A 7 16.99 11.10 -4.86
CA GLN A 7 17.51 10.58 -6.11
C GLN A 7 16.31 10.13 -6.97
N PRO A 8 16.21 10.55 -8.25
CA PRO A 8 15.14 10.08 -9.11
C PRO A 8 15.24 8.56 -9.21
N GLN A 9 14.25 7.86 -8.66
CA GLN A 9 14.20 6.40 -8.74
C GLN A 9 14.15 6.01 -10.22
N ALA A 10 15.13 5.22 -10.66
CA ALA A 10 15.16 4.67 -12.01
C ALA A 10 13.80 4.02 -12.35
N GLU A 11 13.29 4.29 -13.55
CA GLU A 11 12.01 3.73 -14.02
C GLU A 11 12.11 2.20 -14.02
N ARG A 12 11.38 1.54 -13.11
CA ARG A 12 11.34 0.08 -13.04
C ARG A 12 10.16 -0.43 -13.85
N TYR A 13 10.37 -1.46 -14.66
CA TYR A 13 9.27 -2.13 -15.36
C TYR A 13 8.54 -3.10 -14.42
N LEU A 14 7.20 -3.11 -14.47
CA LEU A 14 6.38 -4.09 -13.75
C LEU A 14 6.28 -5.39 -14.54
N LEU A 15 7.36 -6.18 -14.54
CA LEU A 15 7.47 -7.42 -15.32
C LEU A 15 6.34 -8.44 -15.02
N GLN A 16 5.81 -8.44 -13.80
CA GLN A 16 4.71 -9.32 -13.41
C GLN A 16 3.39 -9.02 -14.13
N LYS A 17 3.19 -7.79 -14.61
CA LYS A 17 1.95 -7.36 -15.29
C LYS A 17 2.13 -7.22 -16.80
N ALA A 18 3.24 -7.71 -17.33
CA ALA A 18 3.53 -7.63 -18.73
C ALA A 18 2.66 -8.57 -19.55
N ASP A 19 2.17 -8.09 -20.69
CA ASP A 19 1.56 -8.94 -21.70
C ASP A 19 2.65 -9.56 -22.58
N TRP A 20 3.23 -10.65 -22.10
CA TRP A 20 4.28 -11.39 -22.80
C TRP A 20 3.84 -11.92 -24.17
N LYS A 21 2.53 -12.15 -24.35
CA LYS A 21 1.99 -12.62 -25.62
C LYS A 21 2.07 -11.50 -26.66
N ALA A 22 1.63 -10.30 -26.28
CA ALA A 22 1.70 -9.13 -27.15
C ALA A 22 3.15 -8.77 -27.52
N VAL A 23 4.07 -8.81 -26.54
CA VAL A 23 5.52 -8.58 -26.76
C VAL A 23 6.09 -9.56 -27.79
N ARG A 24 5.78 -10.86 -27.65
CA ARG A 24 6.24 -11.87 -28.58
C ARG A 24 5.73 -11.60 -29.98
N GLU A 25 4.46 -11.23 -30.11
CA GLU A 25 3.82 -10.99 -31.39
C GLU A 25 4.45 -9.78 -32.11
N THR A 26 4.66 -8.66 -31.41
CA THR A 26 5.36 -7.49 -31.96
C THR A 26 6.78 -7.83 -32.40
N ILE A 27 7.56 -8.52 -31.57
CA ILE A 27 8.92 -8.95 -31.94
C ILE A 27 8.91 -9.87 -33.18
N THR A 28 7.98 -10.82 -33.27
CA THR A 28 7.91 -11.70 -34.44
C THR A 28 7.54 -10.95 -35.72
N GLN A 29 6.65 -9.95 -35.63
CA GLN A 29 6.24 -9.14 -36.77
C GLN A 29 7.35 -8.18 -37.23
N THR A 30 8.09 -7.58 -36.31
CA THR A 30 9.21 -6.68 -36.64
C THR A 30 10.37 -7.45 -37.25
N LEU A 31 10.74 -8.59 -36.66
CA LEU A 31 11.82 -9.44 -37.18
C LEU A 31 11.47 -10.08 -38.53
N ALA A 32 10.19 -10.37 -38.81
CA ALA A 32 9.77 -10.89 -40.11
C ALA A 32 10.00 -9.88 -41.26
N ASN A 33 10.01 -8.57 -40.95
CA ASN A 33 10.24 -7.49 -41.91
C ASN A 33 11.68 -6.96 -41.86
N SER A 34 12.62 -7.75 -41.34
CA SER A 34 14.00 -7.29 -41.13
C SER A 34 14.68 -6.94 -42.47
N PRO A 35 15.23 -5.72 -42.61
CA PRO A 35 15.88 -5.28 -43.85
C PRO A 35 17.35 -5.71 -43.98
N PHE A 36 17.92 -6.43 -43.01
CA PHE A 36 19.35 -6.73 -42.97
C PHE A 36 19.69 -8.05 -43.66
N SER A 37 20.69 -8.02 -44.55
CA SER A 37 21.31 -9.21 -45.15
C SER A 37 22.36 -9.78 -44.19
N ALA A 38 22.54 -11.11 -44.17
CA ALA A 38 23.30 -11.88 -43.18
C ALA A 38 24.81 -11.56 -43.03
N THR A 39 25.31 -10.50 -43.68
CA THR A 39 26.75 -10.15 -43.75
C THR A 39 27.22 -9.27 -42.58
N ASN A 40 26.34 -8.47 -41.97
CA ASN A 40 26.69 -7.54 -40.88
C ASN A 40 26.07 -8.00 -39.54
N MET A 41 26.78 -8.90 -38.84
CA MET A 41 26.32 -9.49 -37.57
C MET A 41 26.09 -8.45 -36.46
N GLU A 42 26.92 -7.40 -36.40
CA GLU A 42 26.80 -6.34 -35.39
C GLU A 42 25.54 -5.49 -35.60
N GLU A 43 25.22 -5.13 -36.85
CA GLU A 43 24.00 -4.37 -37.20
C GLU A 43 22.75 -5.19 -36.90
N MET A 44 22.78 -6.49 -37.21
CA MET A 44 21.69 -7.42 -36.87
C MET A 44 21.49 -7.52 -35.35
N GLN A 45 22.59 -7.63 -34.58
CA GLN A 45 22.51 -7.69 -33.12
C GLN A 45 21.90 -6.41 -32.54
N GLN A 46 22.35 -5.24 -33.00
CA GLN A 46 21.81 -3.96 -32.55
C GLN A 46 20.33 -3.81 -32.90
N TYR A 47 19.92 -4.27 -34.09
CA TYR A 47 18.51 -4.26 -34.48
C TYR A 47 17.64 -5.16 -33.61
N ILE A 48 18.09 -6.39 -33.31
CA ILE A 48 17.36 -7.30 -32.42
C ILE A 48 17.24 -6.70 -31.02
N GLN A 49 18.31 -6.08 -30.52
CA GLN A 49 18.30 -5.41 -29.22
C GLN A 49 17.29 -4.26 -29.19
N HIS A 50 17.35 -3.35 -30.17
CA HIS A 50 16.44 -2.19 -30.24
C HIS A 50 14.99 -2.61 -30.45
N THR A 51 14.72 -3.58 -31.33
CA THR A 51 13.35 -4.09 -31.54
C THR A 51 12.78 -4.76 -30.30
N THR A 52 13.64 -5.46 -29.55
CA THR A 52 13.24 -6.01 -28.25
C THR A 52 12.96 -4.86 -27.28
N GLU A 53 13.89 -3.94 -27.07
CA GLU A 53 13.72 -2.78 -26.18
C GLU A 53 12.46 -1.95 -26.51
N ASP A 54 12.16 -1.69 -27.78
CA ASP A 54 10.94 -0.99 -28.22
C ASP A 54 9.67 -1.79 -27.90
N ALA A 55 9.64 -3.08 -28.22
CA ALA A 55 8.49 -3.93 -27.94
C ALA A 55 8.24 -4.05 -26.42
N LEU A 56 9.33 -4.10 -25.66
CA LEU A 56 9.31 -4.03 -24.21
C LEU A 56 8.69 -2.69 -23.75
N GLU A 57 9.19 -1.55 -24.21
CA GLU A 57 8.65 -0.23 -23.82
C GLU A 57 7.18 -0.04 -24.19
N GLN A 58 6.75 -0.57 -25.33
CA GLN A 58 5.37 -0.45 -25.81
C GLN A 58 4.37 -1.26 -24.96
N HIS A 59 4.77 -2.44 -24.50
CA HIS A 59 3.88 -3.39 -23.83
C HIS A 59 4.10 -3.48 -22.31
N TYR A 60 5.12 -2.83 -21.76
CA TYR A 60 5.34 -2.78 -20.32
C TYR A 60 4.66 -1.59 -19.64
N PRO A 61 3.83 -1.84 -18.61
CA PRO A 61 3.45 -0.78 -17.70
C PRO A 61 4.67 -0.35 -16.87
N LYS A 62 5.14 0.88 -17.10
CA LYS A 62 6.18 1.52 -16.27
C LYS A 62 5.68 1.67 -14.83
N ALA A 63 6.46 1.22 -13.86
CA ALA A 63 6.17 1.48 -12.45
C ALA A 63 6.31 2.98 -12.20
N LYS A 64 5.34 3.55 -11.51
CA LYS A 64 5.46 4.88 -10.91
C LYS A 64 5.63 4.71 -9.41
N PRO A 65 6.83 4.30 -8.94
CA PRO A 65 7.05 4.19 -7.52
C PRO A 65 6.89 5.59 -6.93
N SER A 66 6.03 5.69 -5.92
CA SER A 66 5.83 6.92 -5.16
C SER A 66 6.12 6.59 -3.71
N ALA A 67 6.85 7.47 -3.02
CA ALA A 67 7.16 7.31 -1.59
C ALA A 67 5.88 7.12 -0.74
N TYR A 68 4.76 7.68 -1.19
CA TYR A 68 3.47 7.61 -0.49
C TYR A 68 2.56 6.48 -0.98
N ALA A 69 3.00 5.68 -1.97
CA ALA A 69 2.23 4.55 -2.46
C ALA A 69 2.20 3.44 -1.40
N LYS A 70 0.99 3.03 -1.03
CA LYS A 70 0.80 1.96 -0.05
C LYS A 70 1.00 0.62 -0.74
N ARG A 71 1.89 -0.23 -0.21
CA ARG A 71 2.20 -1.57 -0.75
C ARG A 71 0.96 -2.49 -0.85
N TRP A 72 0.05 -2.38 0.11
CA TRP A 72 -1.21 -3.14 0.13
C TRP A 72 -2.31 -2.56 -0.79
N TRP A 73 -2.08 -1.42 -1.46
CA TRP A 73 -3.12 -0.78 -2.28
C TRP A 73 -3.13 -1.32 -3.70
N ILE A 74 -4.17 -2.07 -4.04
CA ILE A 74 -4.33 -2.69 -5.37
C ILE A 74 -5.30 -1.89 -6.27
N PRO A 75 -5.25 -2.09 -7.61
CA PRO A 75 -6.14 -1.41 -8.56
C PRO A 75 -7.63 -1.60 -8.25
N ASP A 76 -8.03 -2.77 -7.75
CA ASP A 76 -9.43 -3.07 -7.43
C ASP A 76 -9.98 -2.17 -6.32
N LEU A 77 -9.16 -1.85 -5.31
CA LEU A 77 -9.52 -0.87 -4.28
C LEU A 77 -9.70 0.53 -4.88
N THR A 78 -8.96 0.86 -5.94
CA THR A 78 -9.14 2.12 -6.68
C THR A 78 -10.47 2.12 -7.43
N ALA A 79 -10.85 1.01 -8.05
CA ALA A 79 -12.15 0.87 -8.71
C ALA A 79 -13.31 1.00 -7.71
N LEU A 80 -13.24 0.31 -6.56
CA LEU A 80 -14.23 0.43 -5.48
C LEU A 80 -14.29 1.86 -4.92
N ARG A 81 -13.15 2.51 -4.74
CA ARG A 81 -13.09 3.91 -4.26
C ARG A 81 -13.72 4.88 -5.26
N ARG A 82 -13.50 4.69 -6.56
CA ARG A 82 -14.12 5.46 -7.62
C ARG A 82 -15.64 5.26 -7.61
N ASN A 83 -16.11 4.01 -7.53
CA ASN A 83 -17.53 3.70 -7.44
C ASN A 83 -18.19 4.38 -6.23
N TYR A 84 -17.61 4.22 -5.04
CA TYR A 84 -18.09 4.88 -3.82
C TYR A 84 -18.11 6.41 -3.95
N THR A 85 -17.05 7.00 -4.50
CA THR A 85 -16.98 8.46 -4.69
C THR A 85 -18.06 8.93 -5.65
N TRP A 86 -18.28 8.20 -6.74
CA TRP A 86 -19.30 8.49 -7.73
C TRP A 86 -20.71 8.40 -7.15
N THR A 87 -21.08 7.30 -6.49
CA THR A 87 -22.41 7.10 -5.88
C THR A 87 -22.67 8.17 -4.81
N ARG A 88 -21.69 8.41 -3.93
CA ARG A 88 -21.77 9.42 -2.87
C ARG A 88 -21.97 10.83 -3.44
N ASN A 89 -21.20 11.20 -4.47
CA ASN A 89 -21.30 12.52 -5.07
C ASN A 89 -22.65 12.69 -5.77
N ARG A 90 -23.14 11.65 -6.47
CA ARG A 90 -24.45 11.66 -7.12
C ARG A 90 -25.60 11.81 -6.11
N ALA A 91 -25.57 11.05 -5.01
CA ALA A 91 -26.54 11.16 -3.92
C ALA A 91 -26.51 12.57 -3.30
N ARG A 92 -25.32 13.13 -3.04
CA ARG A 92 -25.17 14.49 -2.50
C ARG A 92 -25.70 15.56 -3.45
N THR A 93 -25.46 15.43 -4.76
CA THR A 93 -25.98 16.38 -5.76
C THR A 93 -27.52 16.35 -5.79
N ARG A 94 -28.13 15.16 -5.76
CA ARG A 94 -29.59 14.99 -5.67
C ARG A 94 -30.17 15.65 -4.43
N ARG A 95 -29.57 15.43 -3.26
CA ARG A 95 -29.96 16.09 -2.01
C ARG A 95 -29.91 17.63 -2.09
N ARG A 96 -28.87 18.19 -2.71
CA ARG A 96 -28.75 19.64 -2.92
C ARG A 96 -29.83 20.22 -3.83
N GLN A 97 -30.36 19.41 -4.75
CA GLN A 97 -31.47 19.77 -5.62
C GLN A 97 -32.84 19.58 -4.94
N GLY A 98 -32.88 19.20 -3.66
CA GLY A 98 -34.13 18.89 -2.93
C GLY A 98 -34.77 17.55 -3.30
N ASN A 99 -34.15 16.78 -4.20
CA ASN A 99 -34.65 15.47 -4.61
C ASN A 99 -33.92 14.37 -3.86
N TRP A 100 -34.57 13.77 -2.86
CA TRP A 100 -34.00 12.67 -2.11
C TRP A 100 -34.22 11.32 -2.84
N ASP A 101 -33.12 10.71 -3.29
CA ASP A 101 -33.16 9.42 -3.98
C ASP A 101 -32.70 8.30 -3.03
N MET A 102 -33.66 7.50 -2.56
CA MET A 102 -33.41 6.41 -1.61
C MET A 102 -32.51 5.32 -2.20
N ASN A 103 -32.63 5.04 -3.50
CA ASN A 103 -31.80 4.01 -4.16
C ASN A 103 -30.33 4.43 -4.19
N LEU A 104 -30.06 5.71 -4.45
CA LEU A 104 -28.69 6.25 -4.40
C LEU A 104 -28.11 6.25 -2.98
N GLU A 105 -28.93 6.48 -1.95
CA GLU A 105 -28.48 6.41 -0.56
C GLU A 105 -28.15 4.96 -0.13
N VAL A 106 -28.97 3.98 -0.54
CA VAL A 106 -28.68 2.55 -0.33
C VAL A 106 -27.41 2.15 -1.09
N ALA A 107 -27.31 2.50 -2.37
CA ALA A 107 -26.11 2.21 -3.18
C ALA A 107 -24.84 2.86 -2.59
N THR A 108 -24.94 4.06 -2.02
CA THR A 108 -23.82 4.73 -1.35
C THR A 108 -23.41 3.97 -0.08
N LYS A 109 -24.37 3.48 0.72
CA LYS A 109 -24.10 2.66 1.90
C LYS A 109 -23.42 1.34 1.52
N MET A 110 -23.91 0.65 0.49
CA MET A 110 -23.31 -0.59 -0.01
C MET A 110 -21.90 -0.36 -0.54
N ALA A 111 -21.70 0.62 -1.44
CA ALA A 111 -20.39 0.93 -1.98
C ALA A 111 -19.38 1.35 -0.89
N ARG A 112 -19.86 2.03 0.17
CA ARG A 112 -19.04 2.32 1.35
C ARG A 112 -18.65 1.05 2.08
N HIS A 113 -19.62 0.18 2.36
CA HIS A 113 -19.39 -1.10 3.03
C HIS A 113 -18.34 -1.92 2.27
N ASP A 114 -18.55 -2.12 0.97
CA ASP A 114 -17.69 -2.96 0.13
C ASP A 114 -16.26 -2.42 0.08
N LEU A 115 -16.09 -1.11 -0.07
CA LEU A 115 -14.77 -0.47 -0.03
C LEU A 115 -14.06 -0.70 1.32
N HIS A 116 -14.74 -0.48 2.45
CA HIS A 116 -14.11 -0.65 3.76
C HIS A 116 -13.82 -2.13 4.05
N HIS A 117 -14.72 -3.02 3.66
CA HIS A 117 -14.54 -4.46 3.79
C HIS A 117 -13.33 -4.93 2.96
N ALA A 118 -13.25 -4.53 1.69
CA ALA A 118 -12.13 -4.85 0.81
C ALA A 118 -10.81 -4.29 1.34
N ILE A 119 -10.78 -3.06 1.86
CA ILE A 119 -9.58 -2.48 2.49
C ILE A 119 -9.12 -3.32 3.70
N LYS A 120 -10.04 -3.71 4.58
CA LYS A 120 -9.69 -4.53 5.75
C LYS A 120 -9.14 -5.89 5.33
N THR A 121 -9.82 -6.54 4.39
CA THR A 121 -9.44 -7.85 3.86
C THR A 121 -8.07 -7.78 3.19
N GLN A 122 -7.85 -6.81 2.30
CA GLN A 122 -6.59 -6.64 1.58
C GLN A 122 -5.42 -6.34 2.53
N LYS A 123 -5.64 -5.51 3.55
CA LYS A 123 -4.59 -5.25 4.56
C LYS A 123 -4.21 -6.52 5.31
N LYS A 124 -5.20 -7.31 5.74
CA LYS A 124 -4.96 -8.57 6.44
C LYS A 124 -4.21 -9.54 5.53
N GLN A 125 -4.69 -9.72 4.29
CA GLN A 125 -4.08 -10.61 3.30
C GLN A 125 -2.63 -10.20 2.99
N HIS A 126 -2.40 -8.91 2.73
CA HIS A 126 -1.06 -8.41 2.47
C HIS A 126 -0.13 -8.63 3.69
N TRP A 127 -0.64 -8.44 4.91
CA TRP A 127 0.14 -8.70 6.11
C TRP A 127 0.47 -10.19 6.28
N THR A 128 -0.48 -11.08 5.99
CA THR A 128 -0.23 -12.54 6.04
C THR A 128 0.77 -12.97 4.97
N GLU A 129 0.66 -12.46 3.74
CA GLU A 129 1.61 -12.73 2.65
C GLU A 129 3.00 -12.16 2.95
N PHE A 130 3.06 -10.98 3.56
CA PHE A 130 4.32 -10.35 3.98
C PHE A 130 5.05 -11.19 5.02
N LEU A 131 4.33 -11.77 5.98
CA LEU A 131 4.90 -12.63 7.03
C LEU A 131 5.27 -14.04 6.56
N ASP A 132 4.68 -14.52 5.46
CA ASP A 132 4.97 -15.85 4.90
C ASP A 132 6.38 -15.93 4.28
N ASP A 133 6.93 -14.79 3.86
CA ASP A 133 8.32 -14.71 3.39
C ASP A 133 9.29 -14.58 4.57
N ALA A 134 10.11 -15.62 4.77
CA ALA A 134 11.10 -15.69 5.84
C ALA A 134 12.10 -14.50 5.84
N LYS A 135 12.31 -13.83 4.70
CA LYS A 135 13.18 -12.65 4.61
C LYS A 135 12.61 -11.45 5.36
N ASN A 136 11.29 -11.36 5.47
CA ASN A 136 10.59 -10.23 6.07
C ASN A 136 10.45 -10.34 7.59
N ILE A 137 10.81 -11.47 8.20
CA ILE A 137 10.68 -11.71 9.65
C ILE A 137 11.41 -10.61 10.45
N TRP A 138 12.64 -10.27 10.05
CA TRP A 138 13.44 -9.25 10.73
C TRP A 138 12.93 -7.81 10.51
N GLU A 139 12.25 -7.54 9.39
CA GLU A 139 11.55 -6.26 9.20
C GLU A 139 10.28 -6.19 10.05
N ALA A 140 9.54 -7.31 10.15
CA ALA A 140 8.35 -7.40 10.98
C ALA A 140 8.68 -7.21 12.47
N THR A 141 9.78 -7.79 12.96
CA THR A 141 10.24 -7.57 14.34
C THR A 141 10.56 -6.11 14.61
N ARG A 142 11.14 -5.40 13.62
CA ARG A 142 11.41 -3.96 13.75
C ARG A 142 10.14 -3.11 13.90
N TYR A 143 9.04 -3.53 13.28
CA TYR A 143 7.73 -2.87 13.46
C TYR A 143 7.11 -3.14 14.83
N LEU A 144 7.55 -4.18 15.53
CA LEU A 144 7.15 -4.53 16.89
C LEU A 144 8.09 -3.96 17.95
N ASP A 145 9.21 -3.35 17.56
CA ASP A 145 10.16 -2.79 18.50
C ASP A 145 9.61 -1.49 19.14
N PRO A 146 9.44 -1.46 20.48
CA PRO A 146 8.85 -0.32 21.18
C PRO A 146 9.73 0.94 21.20
N SER A 147 11.00 0.80 20.83
CA SER A 147 11.92 1.92 20.59
C SER A 147 11.59 2.66 19.30
N THR A 148 10.92 2.01 18.34
CA THR A 148 10.52 2.56 17.04
C THR A 148 9.12 3.18 17.10
N GLY A 149 8.79 3.85 18.20
CA GLY A 149 7.77 4.90 18.25
C GLY A 149 6.38 4.57 17.72
N SER A 150 5.91 3.32 17.80
CA SER A 150 4.52 3.00 17.47
C SER A 150 3.60 3.65 18.49
N SER A 151 2.75 4.58 18.04
CA SER A 151 1.79 5.28 18.90
C SER A 151 0.77 4.34 19.56
N PHE A 152 0.69 3.08 19.13
CA PHE A 152 -0.10 2.03 19.76
C PHE A 152 0.55 1.43 21.03
N GLU A 153 1.85 1.58 21.23
CA GLU A 153 2.57 1.05 22.40
C GLU A 153 2.81 2.09 23.50
N ARG A 154 2.50 3.36 23.23
CA ARG A 154 2.48 4.40 24.27
C ARG A 154 1.25 4.18 25.15
N ILE A 155 1.40 3.36 26.18
CA ILE A 155 0.49 3.38 27.32
C ILE A 155 0.53 4.82 27.86
N ALA A 156 -0.63 5.46 27.97
CA ALA A 156 -0.72 6.81 28.52
C ALA A 156 -0.09 6.81 29.92
N SER A 157 0.79 7.77 30.20
CA SER A 157 1.41 7.92 31.51
C SER A 157 0.34 8.02 32.59
N ILE A 158 0.48 7.26 33.68
CA ILE A 158 -0.45 7.30 34.80
C ILE A 158 0.09 8.24 35.88
N LYS A 159 -0.82 8.87 36.61
CA LYS A 159 -0.47 9.69 37.77
C LYS A 159 -0.32 8.77 38.99
N GLY A 160 0.88 8.71 39.56
CA GLY A 160 1.14 7.94 40.78
C GLY A 160 0.48 8.58 42.01
N GLN A 161 0.49 7.85 43.13
CA GLN A 161 -0.06 8.36 44.40
C GLN A 161 0.62 9.65 44.88
N ASP A 162 1.91 9.83 44.57
CA ASP A 162 2.71 11.02 44.88
C ASP A 162 2.41 12.22 43.95
N GLY A 163 1.57 12.02 42.93
CA GLY A 163 1.15 13.06 41.99
C GLY A 163 2.07 13.27 40.79
N GLU A 164 3.23 12.61 40.73
CA GLU A 164 4.11 12.60 39.57
C GLU A 164 3.58 11.71 38.43
N LEU A 165 3.93 12.09 37.19
CA LEU A 165 3.56 11.36 35.98
C LEU A 165 4.61 10.27 35.70
N THR A 166 4.22 9.00 35.81
CA THR A 166 5.13 7.88 35.56
C THR A 166 4.88 7.28 34.18
N GLN A 167 5.95 7.16 33.38
CA GLN A 167 5.92 6.57 32.04
C GLN A 167 6.61 5.18 31.96
N ASP A 168 7.29 4.77 33.04
CA ASP A 168 8.06 3.52 33.06
C ASP A 168 7.17 2.31 33.43
N LYS A 169 7.12 1.33 32.52
CA LYS A 169 6.21 0.15 32.59
C LYS A 169 6.22 -0.60 33.94
N PRO A 170 7.38 -0.93 34.56
CA PRO A 170 7.39 -1.64 35.85
C PRO A 170 6.84 -0.79 37.00
N ASN A 171 7.04 0.53 36.97
CA ASN A 171 6.53 1.42 38.01
C ASN A 171 5.02 1.66 37.82
N MET A 172 4.54 1.74 36.57
CA MET A 172 3.11 1.80 36.29
C MET A 172 2.35 0.59 36.83
N ALA A 173 2.92 -0.61 36.69
CA ALA A 173 2.31 -1.84 37.21
C ALA A 173 2.19 -1.83 38.74
N LYS A 174 3.20 -1.31 39.45
CA LYS A 174 3.17 -1.19 40.92
C LYS A 174 2.11 -0.21 41.40
N GLU A 175 2.01 0.95 40.76
CA GLU A 175 1.00 1.98 41.07
C GLU A 175 -0.43 1.51 40.79
N LEU A 176 -0.65 0.79 39.69
CA LEU A 176 -1.95 0.17 39.41
C LEU A 176 -2.29 -0.88 40.47
N LEU A 177 -1.34 -1.74 40.85
CA LEU A 177 -1.58 -2.74 41.89
C LEU A 177 -1.95 -2.08 43.23
N ALA A 178 -1.26 -1.02 43.65
CA ALA A 178 -1.56 -0.32 44.89
C ALA A 178 -2.93 0.39 44.89
N SER A 179 -3.31 0.99 43.75
CA SER A 179 -4.63 1.65 43.60
C SER A 179 -5.81 0.69 43.50
N PHE A 180 -5.64 -0.47 42.84
CA PHE A 180 -6.69 -1.48 42.75
C PHE A 180 -6.86 -2.28 44.05
N PHE A 181 -5.81 -2.40 44.86
CA PHE A 181 -5.81 -3.16 46.11
C PHE A 181 -5.32 -2.29 47.29
N PRO A 182 -6.12 -1.30 47.73
CA PRO A 182 -5.77 -0.50 48.90
C PRO A 182 -5.69 -1.38 50.16
N GLN A 183 -4.76 -1.07 51.05
CA GLN A 183 -4.66 -1.76 52.33
C GLN A 183 -5.94 -1.50 53.16
N PRO A 184 -6.51 -2.54 53.79
CA PRO A 184 -7.69 -2.36 54.64
C PRO A 184 -7.34 -1.44 55.82
N PRO A 185 -8.29 -0.59 56.27
CA PRO A 185 -8.05 0.34 57.36
C PRO A 185 -7.74 -0.43 58.65
N GLU A 186 -6.74 0.03 59.38
CA GLU A 186 -6.43 -0.50 60.72
C GLU A 186 -7.59 -0.19 61.69
N PRO A 187 -7.90 -1.11 62.64
CA PRO A 187 -9.06 -1.01 63.53
C PRO A 187 -8.98 0.12 64.57
#